data_AF-Q9BMG0-F1
#
_entry.id   AF-Q9BMG0-F1
#
_cell.length_a   1.000
_cell.length_b   1.000
_cell.length_c   1.000
_cell.angle_alpha   90.00
_cell.angle_beta   90.00
_cell.angle_gamma   90.00
#
_symmetry.space_group_name_H-M   'P 1'
#
loop_
_entity.id
_entity.type
_entity.pdbx_description
1 polymer ?
#
loop_
_entity_poly.entity_id
_entity_poly.type
_entity_poly.pdbx_seq_one_letter_code
_entity_poly.pdbx_strand_id
1 'polypeptide(L)' 'DPDGNNQPECTGKNVNVPARNFWDPTHYWLCKSAGAVAESVRCPDAEGFDSAKGACVPFSQWKWTEPCPK' A
#
# COMPACT_ATOMS: atom_id res chain seq x y z
N ASP A 1 12.35 9.94 2.60
CA ASP A 1 12.58 9.34 3.91
C ASP A 1 12.85 7.85 3.70
N PRO A 2 14.10 7.39 3.84
CA PRO A 2 14.44 5.98 3.63
C PRO A 2 13.79 5.04 4.66
N ASP A 3 13.28 5.59 5.78
CA ASP A 3 12.56 4.85 6.83
C ASP A 3 11.03 5.04 6.73
N GLY A 4 10.57 5.85 5.77
CA GLY A 4 9.16 6.16 5.58
C GLY A 4 8.33 4.92 5.22
N ASN A 5 7.08 4.90 5.67
CA ASN A 5 6.10 3.83 5.39
C ASN A 5 5.47 3.90 3.98
N ASN A 6 5.98 4.76 3.11
CA ASN A 6 5.45 5.08 1.78
C ASN A 6 4.00 5.59 1.78
N GLN A 7 3.60 6.33 2.81
CA GLN A 7 2.34 7.06 2.78
C GLN A 7 2.40 8.16 1.70
N PRO A 8 1.54 8.10 0.66
CA PRO A 8 1.59 9.06 -0.43
C PRO A 8 0.88 10.37 -0.04
N GLU A 9 1.30 11.47 -0.67
CA GLU A 9 0.46 12.66 -0.75
C GLU A 9 -0.73 12.39 -1.68
N CYS A 10 -1.94 12.70 -1.24
CA CYS A 10 -3.12 12.52 -2.07
C CYS A 10 -3.28 13.68 -3.05
N THR A 11 -3.25 13.34 -4.33
CA THR A 11 -3.45 14.25 -5.46
C THR A 11 -4.61 13.74 -6.32
N GLY A 12 -5.06 14.52 -7.30
CA GLY A 12 -6.09 14.05 -8.24
C GLY A 12 -5.70 12.78 -9.03
N LYS A 13 -4.41 12.41 -9.05
CA LYS A 13 -3.89 11.28 -9.86
C LYS A 13 -3.92 9.93 -9.14
N ASN A 14 -3.98 9.91 -7.81
CA ASN A 14 -3.92 8.69 -7.00
C ASN A 14 -5.14 8.49 -6.10
N VAL A 15 -6.22 9.25 -6.32
CA VAL A 15 -7.51 8.98 -5.68
C VAL A 15 -8.00 7.60 -6.09
N ASN A 16 -8.41 6.79 -5.11
CA ASN A 16 -8.82 5.40 -5.26
C ASN A 16 -7.77 4.48 -5.90
N VAL A 17 -6.48 4.87 -5.86
CA VAL A 17 -5.36 4.03 -6.31
C VAL A 17 -4.64 3.48 -5.08
N PRO A 18 -4.69 2.16 -4.83
CA PRO A 18 -3.97 1.55 -3.73
C PRO A 18 -2.45 1.72 -3.88
N ALA A 19 -1.80 2.18 -2.82
CA ALA A 19 -0.34 2.26 -2.74
C ALA A 19 0.17 1.37 -1.61
N ARG A 20 1.30 0.69 -1.84
CA ARG A 20 1.85 -0.24 -0.87
C ARG A 20 2.40 0.48 0.36
N ASN A 21 2.08 -0.03 1.54
CA ASN A 21 2.83 0.27 2.74
C ASN A 21 4.15 -0.53 2.74
N PHE A 22 5.27 0.15 3.00
CA PHE A 22 6.59 -0.49 2.95
C PHE A 22 6.84 -1.50 4.05
N TRP A 23 6.27 -1.28 5.23
CA TRP A 23 6.62 -2.04 6.44
C TRP A 23 5.49 -2.93 6.95
N ASP A 24 4.25 -2.60 6.60
CA ASP A 24 3.08 -3.40 6.95
C ASP A 24 2.43 -4.02 5.71
N PRO A 25 2.68 -5.31 5.41
CA PRO A 25 2.08 -5.97 4.26
C PRO A 25 0.59 -6.24 4.43
N THR A 26 0.05 -6.14 5.65
CA THR A 26 -1.39 -6.32 5.91
C THR A 26 -2.21 -5.05 5.63
N HIS A 27 -1.55 -3.94 5.29
CA HIS A 27 -2.20 -2.68 4.98
C HIS A 27 -1.71 -2.10 3.64
N TYR A 28 -2.55 -1.28 3.04
CA TYR A 28 -2.21 -0.41 1.92
C TYR A 28 -2.72 1.00 2.17
N TRP A 29 -2.10 1.97 1.52
CA TRP A 29 -2.51 3.35 1.53
C TRP A 29 -3.58 3.60 0.47
N LEU A 30 -4.64 4.31 0.83
CA LEU A 30 -5.69 4.72 -0.09
C LEU A 30 -6.04 6.19 0.09
N CYS A 31 -6.00 6.94 -1.01
CA CYS A 31 -6.48 8.30 -1.05
C CYS A 31 -7.96 8.33 -1.43
N LYS A 32 -8.83 8.84 -0.55
CA LYS A 32 -10.26 9.02 -0.85
C LYS A 32 -10.56 10.30 -1.63
N SER A 33 -9.72 11.32 -1.51
CA SER A 33 -9.84 12.59 -2.23
C SER A 33 -8.48 13.29 -2.33
N ALA A 34 -8.35 14.21 -3.29
CA ALA A 34 -7.14 15.02 -3.44
C ALA A 34 -7.01 16.01 -2.27
N GLY A 35 -5.78 16.18 -1.76
CA GLY A 35 -5.47 17.02 -0.61
C GLY A 35 -5.78 16.39 0.76
N ALA A 36 -6.38 15.19 0.80
CA ALA A 36 -6.59 14.45 2.04
C ALA A 36 -5.31 13.71 2.49
N VAL A 37 -5.33 13.22 3.72
CA VAL A 37 -4.32 12.26 4.21
C VAL A 37 -4.69 10.87 3.72
N ALA A 38 -3.71 10.12 3.19
CA ALA A 38 -3.94 8.75 2.76
C ALA A 38 -4.29 7.86 3.96
N GLU A 39 -5.35 7.06 3.82
CA GLU A 39 -5.81 6.16 4.86
C GLU A 39 -5.07 4.83 4.80
N SER A 40 -4.76 4.25 5.97
CA SER A 40 -4.25 2.87 6.07
C SER A 40 -5.44 1.92 6.05
N VAL A 41 -5.59 1.15 4.97
CA VAL A 41 -6.67 0.19 4.79
C VAL A 41 -6.13 -1.21 4.99
N ARG A 42 -6.75 -1.96 5.92
CA ARG A 42 -6.37 -3.33 6.24
C ARG A 42 -6.89 -4.31 5.17
N CYS A 43 -6.03 -5.23 4.75
CA CYS A 43 -6.42 -6.41 3.98
C CYS A 43 -7.27 -7.38 4.82
N PRO A 44 -8.03 -8.29 4.18
CA PRO A 44 -8.68 -9.40 4.86
C PRO A 44 -7.69 -10.25 5.68
N ASP A 45 -8.23 -11.04 6.61
CA ASP A 45 -7.41 -11.94 7.42
C ASP A 45 -6.67 -12.95 6.54
N ALA A 46 -5.41 -13.24 6.90
CA ALA A 46 -4.49 -14.10 6.16
C ALA A 46 -4.11 -13.62 4.73
N GLU A 47 -4.32 -12.34 4.43
CA GLU A 47 -3.91 -11.71 3.17
C GLU A 47 -2.87 -10.60 3.37
N GLY A 48 -2.04 -10.40 2.34
CA GLY A 48 -1.10 -9.30 2.23
C GLY A 48 -1.29 -8.53 0.93
N PHE A 49 -1.04 -7.23 0.95
CA PHE A 49 -1.14 -6.37 -0.23
C PHE A 49 0.01 -6.63 -1.20
N ASP A 50 -0.33 -7.00 -2.43
CA ASP A 50 0.59 -7.19 -3.55
C ASP A 50 0.53 -5.97 -4.46
N SER A 51 1.60 -5.17 -4.47
CA SER A 51 1.69 -3.95 -5.29
C SER A 51 1.71 -4.21 -6.79
N ALA A 52 2.16 -5.39 -7.24
CA ALA A 52 2.17 -5.72 -8.67
C ALA A 52 0.76 -6.03 -9.18
N LYS A 53 -0.11 -6.56 -8.29
CA LYS A 53 -1.52 -6.83 -8.59
C LYS A 53 -2.45 -5.68 -8.19
N GLY A 54 -1.99 -4.77 -7.34
CA GLY A 54 -2.81 -3.69 -6.78
C GLY A 54 -3.93 -4.20 -5.87
N ALA A 55 -3.74 -5.36 -5.22
CA ALA A 55 -4.79 -6.04 -4.48
C ALA A 55 -4.23 -6.83 -3.29
N CYS A 56 -5.10 -7.11 -2.31
CA CYS A 56 -4.82 -8.08 -1.25
C CYS A 56 -4.87 -9.50 -1.85
N VAL A 57 -3.89 -10.32 -1.50
CA VAL A 57 -3.80 -11.72 -1.92
C VAL A 57 -3.47 -12.62 -0.73
N PRO A 58 -3.85 -13.90 -0.76
CA PRO A 58 -3.47 -14.85 0.29
C PRO A 58 -1.97 -14.86 0.52
N PHE A 59 -1.52 -14.94 1.78
CA PHE A 59 -0.09 -14.96 2.09
C PHE A 59 0.67 -16.11 1.43
N SER A 60 0.01 -17.21 1.10
CA SER A 60 0.59 -18.32 0.32
C SER A 60 1.01 -17.93 -1.10
N GLN A 61 0.46 -16.84 -1.63
CA GLN A 61 0.77 -16.29 -2.96
C GLN A 61 1.52 -14.96 -2.90
N TRP A 62 1.55 -14.32 -1.72
CA TRP A 62 2.19 -13.04 -1.52
C TRP A 62 3.72 -13.17 -1.51
N LYS A 63 4.41 -12.16 -2.04
CA LYS A 63 5.87 -12.09 -2.04
C LYS A 63 6.32 -10.74 -1.51
N TRP A 64 7.30 -10.78 -0.60
CA TRP A 64 7.97 -9.55 -0.18
C TRP A 64 8.66 -8.90 -1.37
N THR A 65 8.44 -7.60 -1.51
CA THR A 65 9.16 -6.75 -2.47
C THR A 65 9.99 -5.76 -1.64
N GLU A 66 11.29 -5.63 -1.90
CA GLU A 66 12.10 -4.69 -1.12
C GLU A 66 11.64 -3.24 -1.40
N PRO A 67 11.45 -2.41 -0.36
CA PRO A 67 10.98 -1.03 -0.53
C PRO A 67 11.99 -0.12 -1.25
N CYS A 68 13.27 -0.47 -1.17
CA CYS A 68 14.37 0.22 -1.85
C CYS A 68 15.20 -0.83 -2.60
N PRO A 69 15.08 -0.94 -3.94
CA PRO A 69 16.03 -1.73 -4.71
C PRO A 69 17.43 -1.11 -4.56
N LYS A 70 18.43 -1.96 -4.33
CA LYS A 70 19.85 -1.56 -4.28
C LYS A 70 20.34 -0.94 -5.59
#